data_AF-D6LF41-F1
#
_entry.id   AF-D6LF41-F1
#
_cell.length_a   1.000
_cell.length_b   1.000
_cell.length_c   1.000
_cell.angle_alpha   90.00
_cell.angle_beta   90.00
_cell.angle_gamma   90.00
#
_symmetry.space_group_name_H-M   'P 1'
#
loop_
_entity.id
_entity.type
_entity.pdbx_description
1 polymer ?
#
loop_
_entity_poly.entity_id
_entity_poly.type
_entity_poly.pdbx_seq_one_letter_code
_entity_poly.pdbx_strand_id
1 'polypeptide(L)'
;MLSKKLLIGALVATMSMSAFAHFQMIHTADSDISGKSSVPFELIFTHPADGTEAHSMDMGKDEKGTIQPVVEFFSVHNGEKKDLKANLKASKFGPASKQVTSYKFNLDKNSGLKGGGDWGLVVVPAPYYESAEDVYIQQIAKVLVNKDELATDWNKRLANGYPEIIPLSNPITWKGEIFRGQVVDKDGKAVANAEIEIEYLNANIKNSKFVGELQKDKTATVIYADENGYFSFVPIHKGYWGFAALGAGGELKHNGKELSQDAILWIEAK
;
A
#
# COMPACT_ATOMS: atom_id res chain seq x y z
N MET A 1 -34.64 43.52 -14.91
CA MET A 1 -35.08 42.17 -15.30
C MET A 1 -34.04 41.60 -16.26
N LEU A 2 -33.38 40.53 -15.82
CA LEU A 2 -32.62 39.48 -16.56
C LEU A 2 -31.55 39.92 -17.58
N SER A 3 -30.35 39.35 -17.68
CA SER A 3 -29.47 38.52 -16.85
C SER A 3 -28.17 38.48 -17.66
N LYS A 4 -27.09 39.13 -17.22
CA LYS A 4 -25.81 39.12 -17.92
C LYS A 4 -25.00 37.90 -17.45
N LYS A 5 -24.61 37.08 -18.43
CA LYS A 5 -23.48 36.14 -18.43
C LYS A 5 -23.65 34.86 -17.58
N LEU A 6 -24.26 33.84 -18.17
CA LEU A 6 -23.76 32.48 -18.01
C LEU A 6 -22.70 32.27 -19.11
N LEU A 7 -21.42 32.42 -18.78
CA LEU A 7 -20.39 31.64 -19.47
C LEU A 7 -20.18 30.42 -18.60
N ILE A 8 -20.75 29.30 -19.04
CA ILE A 8 -20.47 27.98 -18.51
C ILE A 8 -18.99 27.71 -18.81
N GLY A 9 -18.15 27.82 -17.78
CA GLY A 9 -16.79 27.31 -17.83
C GLY A 9 -16.88 25.80 -17.91
N ALA A 10 -16.69 25.25 -19.11
CA ALA A 10 -16.36 23.84 -19.26
C ALA A 10 -14.97 23.66 -18.65
N LEU A 11 -14.94 23.23 -17.37
CA LEU A 11 -13.74 22.69 -16.78
C LEU A 11 -13.49 21.37 -17.51
N VAL A 12 -12.63 21.42 -18.53
CA VAL A 12 -12.06 20.22 -19.12
C VAL A 12 -11.30 19.55 -17.98
N ALA A 13 -11.91 18.51 -17.40
CA ALA A 13 -11.18 17.53 -16.62
C ALA A 13 -10.16 16.94 -17.59
N THR A 14 -8.94 17.46 -17.55
CA THR A 14 -7.80 16.75 -18.09
C THR A 14 -7.74 15.49 -17.25
N MET A 15 -8.30 14.40 -17.79
CA MET A 15 -7.88 13.06 -17.44
C MET A 15 -6.39 13.00 -17.80
N SER A 16 -5.54 13.43 -16.87
CA SER A 16 -4.21 12.85 -16.77
C SER A 16 -4.47 11.36 -16.73
N MET A 17 -4.09 10.66 -17.81
CA MET A 17 -3.91 9.23 -17.74
C MET A 17 -2.83 9.04 -16.67
N SER A 18 -3.24 8.89 -15.40
CA SER A 18 -2.32 8.49 -14.36
C SER A 18 -1.73 7.18 -14.82
N ALA A 19 -0.41 7.11 -14.85
CA ALA A 19 0.25 5.84 -15.05
C ALA A 19 -0.15 4.96 -13.86
N PHE A 20 -1.01 3.97 -14.09
CA PHE A 20 -1.23 2.86 -13.16
C PHE A 20 0.11 2.35 -12.61
N ALA A 21 0.16 1.90 -11.36
CA ALA A 21 0.19 2.73 -10.18
C ALA A 21 1.51 2.48 -9.44
N HIS A 22 2.03 3.48 -8.75
CA HIS A 22 3.08 3.26 -7.77
C HIS A 22 2.51 2.51 -6.56
N PHE A 23 3.25 1.52 -6.04
CA PHE A 23 2.85 0.81 -4.82
C PHE A 23 4.00 0.70 -3.82
N GLN A 24 3.77 1.23 -2.63
CA GLN A 24 4.54 0.93 -1.44
C GLN A 24 4.10 -0.45 -0.94
N MET A 25 4.98 -1.42 -1.13
CA MET A 25 4.76 -2.81 -0.78
C MET A 25 5.46 -3.16 0.52
N ILE A 26 4.77 -3.89 1.39
CA ILE A 26 5.36 -4.65 2.50
C ILE A 26 5.08 -6.12 2.17
N HIS A 27 6.10 -6.86 1.76
CA HIS A 27 5.93 -8.23 1.25
C HIS A 27 6.58 -9.26 2.18
N THR A 28 5.85 -10.33 2.47
CA THR A 28 6.40 -11.59 2.97
C THR A 28 5.91 -12.74 2.10
N ALA A 29 6.58 -13.90 2.16
CA ALA A 29 6.26 -15.03 1.30
C ALA A 29 4.90 -15.67 1.59
N ASP A 30 4.39 -15.51 2.82
CA ASP A 30 3.13 -16.11 3.25
C ASP A 30 2.60 -15.37 4.48
N SER A 31 1.35 -14.88 4.40
CA SER A 31 0.65 -14.14 5.43
C SER A 31 0.10 -15.03 6.55
N ASP A 32 -0.04 -16.33 6.33
CA ASP A 32 -0.17 -17.31 7.42
C ASP A 32 1.23 -17.60 7.97
N ILE A 33 1.45 -17.19 9.20
CA ILE A 33 2.73 -17.31 9.90
C ILE A 33 2.67 -18.29 11.07
N SER A 34 1.65 -19.16 11.10
CA SER A 34 1.50 -20.24 12.07
C SER A 34 2.76 -21.11 12.14
N GLY A 35 3.17 -21.44 13.37
CA GLY A 35 4.41 -22.21 13.61
C GLY A 35 5.74 -21.49 13.31
N LYS A 36 5.74 -20.28 12.74
CA LYS A 36 6.97 -19.52 12.48
C LYS A 36 7.46 -18.80 13.74
N SER A 37 8.79 -18.77 13.92
CA SER A 37 9.48 -18.03 14.99
C SER A 37 10.15 -16.75 14.49
N SER A 38 10.29 -16.62 13.18
CA SER A 38 10.78 -15.42 12.49
C SER A 38 10.15 -15.36 11.10
N VAL A 39 9.69 -14.17 10.70
CA VAL A 39 9.05 -13.93 9.41
C VAL A 39 9.76 -12.76 8.72
N PRO A 40 10.41 -12.99 7.56
CA PRO A 40 11.09 -11.95 6.82
C PRO A 40 10.10 -11.12 5.99
N PHE A 41 10.34 -9.81 5.95
CA PHE A 41 9.62 -8.84 5.14
C PHE A 41 10.59 -8.01 4.30
N GLU A 42 10.17 -7.66 3.08
CA GLU A 42 10.83 -6.67 2.22
C GLU A 42 9.87 -5.50 1.97
N LEU A 43 10.37 -4.27 2.12
CA LEU A 43 9.64 -3.04 1.89
C LEU A 43 10.20 -2.37 0.64
N ILE A 44 9.36 -2.21 -0.38
CA ILE A 44 9.76 -1.85 -1.76
C ILE A 44 8.74 -0.86 -2.33
N PHE A 45 9.19 0.08 -3.17
CA PHE A 45 8.31 0.96 -3.94
C PHE A 45 8.43 0.60 -5.43
N THR A 46 7.33 0.15 -6.05
CA THR A 46 7.38 -0.50 -7.38
C THR A 46 6.02 -0.55 -8.09
N HIS A 47 6.00 -1.07 -9.33
CA HIS A 47 4.80 -1.44 -10.08
C HIS A 47 4.63 -2.97 -10.01
N PRO A 48 3.84 -3.51 -9.07
CA PRO A 48 3.73 -4.94 -8.83
C PRO A 48 3.11 -5.72 -10.01
N ALA A 49 2.19 -5.11 -10.76
CA ALA A 49 1.57 -5.75 -11.94
C ALA A 49 2.56 -5.98 -13.09
N ASP A 50 3.58 -5.13 -13.22
CA ASP A 50 4.63 -5.22 -14.24
C ASP A 50 5.70 -6.28 -13.91
N GLY A 51 5.72 -6.80 -12.68
CA GLY A 51 6.59 -7.92 -12.28
C GLY A 51 8.06 -7.73 -12.67
N THR A 52 8.61 -8.64 -13.48
CA THR A 52 10.02 -8.55 -13.93
C THR A 52 10.34 -7.37 -14.84
N GLU A 53 9.32 -6.73 -15.40
CA GLU A 53 9.43 -5.53 -16.23
C GLU A 53 9.25 -4.25 -15.43
N ALA A 54 8.92 -4.38 -14.14
CA ALA A 54 8.57 -3.26 -13.26
C ALA A 54 9.65 -2.18 -13.15
N HIS A 55 9.18 -0.94 -13.15
CA HIS A 55 9.94 0.23 -12.80
C HIS A 55 9.89 0.44 -11.28
N SER A 56 10.85 -0.14 -10.56
CA SER A 56 11.00 0.12 -9.12
C SER A 56 11.65 1.48 -8.88
N MET A 57 11.32 2.13 -7.77
CA MET A 57 11.79 3.48 -7.42
C MET A 57 12.42 3.54 -6.04
N ASP A 58 13.30 4.52 -5.83
CA ASP A 58 13.84 4.81 -4.50
C ASP A 58 12.74 5.39 -3.60
N MET A 59 12.40 4.66 -2.53
CA MET A 59 11.47 5.12 -1.49
C MET A 59 11.88 6.49 -0.93
N GLY A 60 10.96 7.46 -0.92
CA GLY A 60 11.19 8.77 -0.31
C GLY A 60 12.22 9.64 -1.03
N LYS A 61 12.50 9.37 -2.31
CA LYS A 61 13.33 10.24 -3.16
C LYS A 61 12.62 11.59 -3.36
N ASP A 62 13.24 12.67 -2.89
CA ASP A 62 12.70 14.02 -3.04
C ASP A 62 13.02 14.66 -4.40
N GLU A 63 12.55 15.90 -4.61
CA GLU A 63 12.75 16.70 -5.83
C GLU A 63 14.24 16.92 -6.17
N LYS A 64 15.12 16.89 -5.18
CA LYS A 64 16.57 17.04 -5.37
C LYS A 64 17.26 15.69 -5.62
N GLY A 65 16.49 14.59 -5.69
CA GLY A 65 17.01 13.24 -5.81
C GLY A 65 17.58 12.67 -4.52
N THR A 66 17.37 13.33 -3.37
CA THR A 66 17.84 12.83 -2.07
C THR A 66 16.85 11.82 -1.52
N ILE A 67 17.36 10.67 -1.07
CA ILE A 67 16.56 9.59 -0.50
C ILE A 67 16.35 9.88 0.98
N GLN A 68 15.14 10.30 1.33
CA GLN A 68 14.75 10.58 2.71
C GLN A 68 14.41 9.28 3.46
N PRO A 69 14.75 9.16 4.75
CA PRO A 69 14.47 7.96 5.52
C PRO A 69 12.95 7.76 5.72
N VAL A 70 12.55 6.51 5.94
CA VAL A 70 11.20 6.15 6.40
C VAL A 70 10.81 7.01 7.62
N VAL A 71 9.57 7.51 7.65
CA VAL A 71 9.05 8.38 8.72
C VAL A 71 8.62 7.53 9.92
N GLU A 72 7.77 6.54 9.70
CA GLU A 72 7.34 5.56 10.72
C GLU A 72 7.36 4.15 10.14
N PHE A 73 7.68 3.18 11.00
CA PHE A 73 7.40 1.77 10.73
C PHE A 73 7.06 1.10 12.05
N PHE A 74 5.89 0.48 12.13
CA PHE A 74 5.39 -0.09 13.36
C PHE A 74 4.51 -1.31 13.10
N SER A 75 4.24 -2.08 14.15
CA SER A 75 3.24 -3.14 14.15
C SER A 75 2.14 -2.83 15.15
N VAL A 76 0.92 -3.29 14.87
CA VAL A 76 -0.16 -3.41 15.85
C VAL A 76 -0.50 -4.89 16.03
N HIS A 77 -0.55 -5.33 17.28
CA HIS A 77 -0.93 -6.69 17.66
C HIS A 77 -1.68 -6.66 18.99
N ASN A 78 -2.88 -7.24 19.04
CA ASN A 78 -3.78 -7.17 20.19
C ASN A 78 -4.01 -5.72 20.68
N GLY A 79 -4.16 -4.79 19.75
CA GLY A 79 -4.29 -3.35 20.02
C GLY A 79 -3.02 -2.64 20.50
N GLU A 80 -1.90 -3.35 20.72
CA GLU A 80 -0.63 -2.74 21.14
C GLU A 80 0.17 -2.27 19.92
N LYS A 81 0.41 -0.96 19.81
CA LYS A 81 1.32 -0.38 18.81
C LYS A 81 2.76 -0.50 19.31
N LYS A 82 3.64 -1.06 18.48
CA LYS A 82 5.08 -1.14 18.71
C LYS A 82 5.86 -0.49 17.58
N ASP A 83 6.71 0.48 17.93
CA ASP A 83 7.65 1.07 16.98
C ASP A 83 8.74 0.04 16.57
N LEU A 84 8.95 -0.07 15.27
CA LEU A 84 9.87 -0.99 14.62
C LEU A 84 10.83 -0.26 13.67
N LYS A 85 10.79 1.07 13.59
CA LYS A 85 11.60 1.85 12.65
C LYS A 85 13.09 1.55 12.77
N ALA A 86 13.59 1.45 14.00
CA ALA A 86 14.99 1.12 14.27
C ALA A 86 15.38 -0.32 13.88
N ASN A 87 14.40 -1.19 13.63
CA ASN A 87 14.62 -2.57 13.18
C ASN A 87 14.71 -2.70 11.65
N LEU A 88 14.40 -1.64 10.90
CA LEU A 88 14.56 -1.63 9.45
C LEU A 88 16.04 -1.70 9.06
N LYS A 89 16.37 -2.63 8.18
CA LYS A 89 17.70 -2.76 7.58
C LYS A 89 17.65 -2.23 6.16
N ALA A 90 18.46 -1.22 5.85
CA ALA A 90 18.61 -0.73 4.48
C ALA A 90 19.03 -1.87 3.54
N SER A 91 18.46 -1.89 2.35
CA SER A 91 18.72 -2.90 1.33
C SER A 91 18.60 -2.30 -0.07
N LYS A 92 18.71 -3.16 -1.07
CA LYS A 92 18.52 -2.83 -2.47
C LYS A 92 17.60 -3.84 -3.12
N PHE A 93 16.70 -3.37 -3.98
CA PHE A 93 15.77 -4.20 -4.74
C PHE A 93 16.00 -4.02 -6.25
N GLY A 94 15.91 -5.11 -7.00
CA GLY A 94 16.02 -5.12 -8.45
C GLY A 94 17.31 -5.76 -9.00
N PRO A 95 17.42 -5.91 -10.33
CA PRO A 95 18.63 -6.42 -10.97
C PRO A 95 19.79 -5.45 -10.74
N ALA A 96 21.03 -5.95 -10.78
CA ALA A 96 22.24 -5.19 -10.43
C ALA A 96 22.37 -3.83 -11.17
N SER A 97 21.87 -3.73 -12.40
CA SER A 97 21.92 -2.52 -13.22
C SER A 97 20.81 -1.49 -12.93
N LYS A 98 19.78 -1.84 -12.15
CA LYS A 98 18.59 -1.00 -11.88
C LYS A 98 18.15 -1.10 -10.42
N GLN A 99 19.11 -1.21 -9.49
CA GLN A 99 18.78 -1.35 -8.09
C GLN A 99 18.25 -0.04 -7.50
N VAL A 100 17.17 -0.15 -6.73
CA VAL A 100 16.61 0.94 -5.94
C VAL A 100 16.69 0.65 -4.46
N THR A 101 16.56 1.69 -3.65
CA THR A 101 16.54 1.59 -2.19
C THR A 101 15.29 0.88 -1.71
N SER A 102 15.50 -0.10 -0.84
CA SER A 102 14.47 -0.88 -0.17
C SER A 102 14.85 -1.12 1.27
N TYR A 103 13.97 -1.73 2.06
CA TYR A 103 14.28 -2.14 3.43
C TYR A 103 13.91 -3.60 3.67
N LYS A 104 14.60 -4.22 4.63
CA LYS A 104 14.27 -5.54 5.16
C LYS A 104 13.93 -5.46 6.63
N PHE A 105 13.01 -6.31 7.05
CA PHE A 105 12.59 -6.44 8.43
C PHE A 105 12.34 -7.91 8.77
N ASN A 106 12.63 -8.34 9.99
CA ASN A 106 12.23 -9.65 10.50
C ASN A 106 11.29 -9.46 11.69
N LEU A 107 10.08 -9.99 11.57
CA LEU A 107 9.16 -10.14 12.70
C LEU A 107 9.55 -11.40 13.46
N ASP A 108 10.08 -11.26 14.67
CA ASP A 108 10.59 -12.32 15.53
C ASP A 108 10.33 -11.99 17.01
N LYS A 109 10.79 -12.83 17.93
CA LYS A 109 10.57 -12.65 19.37
C LYS A 109 11.03 -11.27 19.90
N ASN A 110 12.10 -10.69 19.34
CA ASN A 110 12.64 -9.41 19.77
C ASN A 110 11.82 -8.24 19.20
N SER A 111 11.35 -8.37 17.97
CA SER A 111 10.47 -7.38 17.34
C SER A 111 8.99 -7.54 17.71
N GLY A 112 8.59 -8.61 18.40
CA GLY A 112 7.28 -8.71 19.07
C GLY A 112 6.42 -9.90 18.67
N LEU A 113 6.95 -10.87 17.91
CA LEU A 113 6.24 -12.10 17.57
C LEU A 113 6.12 -13.02 18.79
N LYS A 114 5.02 -12.89 19.53
CA LYS A 114 4.71 -13.67 20.73
C LYS A 114 3.21 -13.97 20.76
N GLY A 115 2.85 -15.19 21.15
CA GLY A 115 1.45 -15.65 21.09
C GLY A 115 1.00 -15.93 19.66
N GLY A 116 -0.33 -15.94 19.48
CA GLY A 116 -1.01 -16.00 18.18
C GLY A 116 -1.91 -14.76 18.01
N GLY A 117 -2.42 -14.53 16.81
CA GLY A 117 -3.19 -13.34 16.47
C GLY A 117 -2.75 -12.69 15.16
N ASP A 118 -3.30 -11.51 14.90
CA ASP A 118 -2.92 -10.67 13.77
C ASP A 118 -1.74 -9.77 14.11
N TRP A 119 -0.85 -9.56 13.16
CA TRP A 119 0.11 -8.46 13.16
C TRP A 119 -0.18 -7.57 11.95
N GLY A 120 -0.64 -6.36 12.21
CA GLY A 120 -0.74 -5.31 11.19
C GLY A 120 0.55 -4.51 11.15
N LEU A 121 1.35 -4.67 10.09
CA LEU A 121 2.57 -3.88 9.88
C LEU A 121 2.23 -2.68 9.00
N VAL A 122 2.65 -1.50 9.44
CA VAL A 122 2.40 -0.23 8.74
C VAL A 122 3.72 0.49 8.50
N VAL A 123 3.94 0.95 7.27
CA VAL A 123 5.04 1.85 6.90
C VAL A 123 4.48 3.19 6.44
N VAL A 124 5.09 4.27 6.93
CA VAL A 124 4.91 5.64 6.44
C VAL A 124 6.25 6.09 5.84
N PRO A 125 6.40 6.11 4.51
CA PRO A 125 7.61 6.62 3.88
C PRO A 125 7.65 8.15 3.96
N ALA A 126 8.83 8.73 3.72
CA ALA A 126 8.89 10.14 3.36
C ALA A 126 8.22 10.37 1.98
N PRO A 127 7.66 11.56 1.70
CA PRO A 127 7.08 11.86 0.40
C PRO A 127 8.08 11.63 -0.75
N TYR A 128 7.66 10.86 -1.75
CA TYR A 128 8.38 10.64 -3.00
C TYR A 128 7.95 11.70 -4.02
N TYR A 129 8.91 12.30 -4.72
CA TYR A 129 8.63 13.27 -5.77
C TYR A 129 8.46 12.56 -7.13
N GLU A 130 7.26 12.68 -7.71
CA GLU A 130 6.98 12.19 -9.07
C GLU A 130 7.17 13.32 -10.08
N SER A 131 8.33 13.28 -10.75
CA SER A 131 8.74 14.30 -11.71
C SER A 131 7.83 14.40 -12.93
N ALA A 132 7.17 13.32 -13.34
CA ALA A 132 6.30 13.31 -14.52
C ALA A 132 5.02 14.13 -14.29
N GLU A 133 4.55 14.19 -13.05
CA GLU A 133 3.31 14.86 -12.66
C GLU A 133 3.53 16.15 -11.84
N ASP A 134 4.77 16.46 -11.45
CA ASP A 134 5.13 17.61 -10.60
C ASP A 134 4.45 17.57 -9.21
N VAL A 135 4.19 16.36 -8.69
CA VAL A 135 3.53 16.13 -7.40
C VAL A 135 4.40 15.31 -6.44
N TYR A 136 4.03 15.33 -5.16
CA TYR A 136 4.51 14.36 -4.19
C TYR A 136 3.50 13.25 -3.97
N ILE A 137 4.00 12.04 -3.73
CA ILE A 137 3.23 10.85 -3.38
C ILE A 137 3.70 10.37 -2.00
N GLN A 138 2.78 10.07 -1.10
CA GLN A 138 3.07 9.40 0.16
C GLN A 138 2.07 8.27 0.39
N GLN A 139 2.56 7.05 0.30
CA GLN A 139 1.74 5.86 0.41
C GLN A 139 1.89 5.21 1.79
N ILE A 140 0.84 5.30 2.60
CA ILE A 140 0.80 4.65 3.91
C ILE A 140 0.37 3.22 3.69
N ALA A 141 1.35 2.31 3.73
CA ALA A 141 1.10 0.92 3.40
C ALA A 141 0.95 0.04 4.63
N LYS A 142 -0.07 -0.83 4.57
CA LYS A 142 -0.41 -1.81 5.59
C LYS A 142 -0.45 -3.21 5.00
N VAL A 143 0.13 -4.17 5.71
CA VAL A 143 -0.10 -5.61 5.51
C VAL A 143 -0.55 -6.22 6.83
N LEU A 144 -1.39 -7.25 6.75
CA LEU A 144 -1.80 -8.07 7.88
C LEU A 144 -1.29 -9.50 7.67
N VAL A 145 -0.60 -10.03 8.69
CA VAL A 145 -0.25 -11.46 8.77
C VAL A 145 -0.89 -12.06 10.01
N ASN A 146 -1.26 -13.33 9.97
CA ASN A 146 -1.93 -14.01 11.07
C ASN A 146 -1.12 -15.22 11.55
N LYS A 147 -1.10 -15.43 12.85
CA LYS A 147 -0.52 -16.61 13.47
C LYS A 147 -1.59 -17.39 14.23
N ASP A 148 -1.67 -18.69 13.94
CA ASP A 148 -2.51 -19.68 14.60
C ASP A 148 -4.02 -19.41 14.46
N GLU A 149 -4.44 -18.77 13.37
CA GLU A 149 -5.84 -18.50 12.95
C GLU A 149 -6.68 -17.68 13.96
N LEU A 150 -6.03 -16.94 14.86
CA LEU A 150 -6.72 -16.12 15.85
C LEU A 150 -7.03 -14.74 15.27
N ALA A 151 -8.30 -14.41 15.08
CA ALA A 151 -8.74 -13.09 14.64
C ALA A 151 -8.72 -12.07 15.79
N THR A 152 -7.85 -11.06 15.70
CA THR A 152 -7.65 -10.06 16.78
C THR A 152 -7.74 -8.62 16.29
N ASP A 153 -7.07 -8.27 15.19
CA ASP A 153 -6.85 -6.88 14.76
C ASP A 153 -7.20 -6.62 13.29
N TRP A 154 -7.40 -7.66 12.46
CA TRP A 154 -7.54 -7.48 11.01
C TRP A 154 -8.67 -6.53 10.58
N ASN A 155 -9.75 -6.42 11.36
CA ASN A 155 -10.89 -5.52 11.11
C ASN A 155 -10.84 -4.21 11.89
N LYS A 156 -9.67 -3.85 12.43
CA LYS A 156 -9.47 -2.62 13.23
C LYS A 156 -8.72 -1.57 12.42
N ARG A 157 -8.87 -0.32 12.90
CA ARG A 157 -8.09 0.82 12.43
C ARG A 157 -6.73 0.82 13.11
N LEU A 158 -5.64 0.76 12.33
CA LEU A 158 -4.28 0.57 12.84
C LEU A 158 -3.38 1.78 12.61
N ALA A 159 -3.70 2.64 11.63
CA ALA A 159 -2.88 3.77 11.21
C ALA A 159 -3.49 5.11 11.63
N ASN A 160 -3.83 5.27 12.91
CA ASN A 160 -4.40 6.52 13.44
C ASN A 160 -3.52 7.73 13.09
N GLY A 161 -4.15 8.78 12.55
CA GLY A 161 -3.45 9.98 12.06
C GLY A 161 -3.08 9.94 10.57
N TYR A 162 -3.34 8.82 9.89
CA TYR A 162 -3.15 8.64 8.46
C TYR A 162 -4.43 8.09 7.80
N PRO A 163 -4.60 8.29 6.48
CA PRO A 163 -5.65 7.59 5.75
C PRO A 163 -5.38 6.08 5.76
N GLU A 164 -6.46 5.28 5.74
CA GLU A 164 -6.36 3.83 5.90
C GLU A 164 -7.48 3.11 5.12
N ILE A 165 -7.16 1.94 4.56
CA ILE A 165 -8.17 0.97 4.13
C ILE A 165 -8.39 -0.02 5.28
N ILE A 166 -9.57 -0.01 5.88
CA ILE A 166 -9.98 -0.95 6.94
C ILE A 166 -10.63 -2.17 6.27
N PRO A 167 -10.07 -3.39 6.44
CA PRO A 167 -10.70 -4.60 5.94
C PRO A 167 -12.03 -4.89 6.62
N LEU A 168 -13.01 -5.33 5.83
CA LEU A 168 -14.32 -5.84 6.28
C LEU A 168 -14.50 -7.32 6.00
N SER A 169 -13.62 -7.90 5.17
CA SER A 169 -13.37 -9.33 5.04
C SER A 169 -11.93 -9.62 5.48
N ASN A 170 -11.63 -10.86 5.89
CA ASN A 170 -10.27 -11.23 6.31
C ASN A 170 -9.28 -10.98 5.14
N PRO A 171 -8.18 -10.23 5.35
CA PRO A 171 -7.17 -9.97 4.32
C PRO A 171 -6.31 -11.18 3.95
N ILE A 172 -6.41 -12.29 4.70
CA ILE A 172 -5.96 -13.60 4.25
C ILE A 172 -7.21 -14.33 3.77
N THR A 173 -7.51 -14.17 2.48
CA THR A 173 -8.78 -14.58 1.84
C THR A 173 -8.53 -15.71 0.85
N TRP A 174 -9.58 -16.15 0.14
CA TRP A 174 -9.51 -17.17 -0.88
C TRP A 174 -9.66 -16.55 -2.25
N LYS A 175 -8.98 -17.10 -3.26
CA LYS A 175 -9.31 -16.76 -4.65
C LYS A 175 -10.82 -16.96 -4.89
N GLY A 176 -11.47 -15.95 -5.47
CA GLY A 176 -12.90 -15.99 -5.79
C GLY A 176 -13.84 -15.62 -4.64
N GLU A 177 -13.32 -15.40 -3.44
CA GLU A 177 -14.10 -14.84 -2.32
C GLU A 177 -14.19 -13.31 -2.45
N ILE A 178 -15.30 -12.73 -1.98
CA ILE A 178 -15.44 -11.27 -1.94
C ILE A 178 -14.58 -10.66 -0.83
N PHE A 179 -13.60 -9.83 -1.23
CA PHE A 179 -12.93 -8.91 -0.34
C PHE A 179 -13.73 -7.61 -0.25
N ARG A 180 -13.93 -7.11 0.98
CA ARG A 180 -14.58 -5.83 1.25
C ARG A 180 -13.65 -4.96 2.09
N GLY A 181 -13.61 -3.67 1.80
CA GLY A 181 -12.85 -2.69 2.57
C GLY A 181 -13.60 -1.37 2.70
N GLN A 182 -13.19 -0.56 3.68
CA GLN A 182 -13.62 0.82 3.85
C GLN A 182 -12.42 1.76 3.83
N VAL A 183 -12.46 2.77 2.97
CA VAL A 183 -11.48 3.85 2.95
C VAL A 183 -11.87 4.90 3.98
N VAL A 184 -10.93 5.24 4.86
CA VAL A 184 -11.09 6.31 5.86
C VAL A 184 -9.93 7.29 5.81
N ASP A 185 -10.20 8.54 6.19
CA ASP A 185 -9.22 9.61 6.31
C ASP A 185 -8.37 9.49 7.59
N LYS A 186 -7.49 10.47 7.82
CA LYS A 186 -6.65 10.57 9.02
C LYS A 186 -7.42 10.66 10.35
N ASP A 187 -8.68 11.08 10.33
CA ASP A 187 -9.55 11.18 11.51
C ASP A 187 -10.46 9.95 11.66
N GLY A 188 -10.46 9.04 10.68
CA GLY A 188 -11.24 7.81 10.66
C GLY A 188 -12.63 7.99 10.07
N LYS A 189 -12.86 9.08 9.34
CA LYS A 189 -14.11 9.35 8.63
C LYS A 189 -14.05 8.71 7.25
N ALA A 190 -15.18 8.22 6.77
CA ALA A 190 -15.30 7.66 5.43
C ALA A 190 -14.84 8.64 4.34
N VAL A 191 -14.08 8.13 3.36
CA VAL A 191 -13.72 8.87 2.14
C VAL A 191 -14.68 8.44 1.02
N ALA A 192 -15.66 9.30 0.75
CA ALA A 192 -16.67 9.05 -0.28
C ALA A 192 -16.04 8.99 -1.68
N ASN A 193 -16.51 8.06 -2.51
CA ASN A 193 -16.12 7.94 -3.93
C ASN A 193 -14.61 7.85 -4.15
N ALA A 194 -13.85 7.33 -3.18
CA ALA A 194 -12.41 7.16 -3.29
C ALA A 194 -12.08 6.31 -4.53
N GLU A 195 -11.17 6.81 -5.36
CA GLU A 195 -10.58 6.02 -6.45
C GLU A 195 -9.61 5.00 -5.87
N ILE A 196 -9.79 3.74 -6.22
CA ILE A 196 -9.00 2.62 -5.69
C ILE A 196 -8.36 1.88 -6.84
N GLU A 197 -7.05 2.04 -6.97
CA GLU A 197 -6.25 1.24 -7.89
C GLU A 197 -5.91 -0.10 -7.25
N ILE A 198 -5.99 -1.16 -8.03
CA ILE A 198 -5.80 -2.53 -7.56
C ILE A 198 -4.78 -3.21 -8.46
N GLU A 199 -3.71 -3.76 -7.87
CA GLU A 199 -2.70 -4.50 -8.60
C GLU A 199 -2.37 -5.86 -7.95
N TYR A 200 -2.13 -6.85 -8.80
CA TYR A 200 -1.62 -8.17 -8.45
C TYR A 200 -0.10 -8.19 -8.55
N LEU A 201 0.57 -8.78 -7.57
CA LEU A 201 2.01 -9.05 -7.63
C LEU A 201 2.32 -10.11 -8.70
N ASN A 202 2.65 -9.68 -9.91
CA ASN A 202 2.74 -10.56 -11.08
C ASN A 202 4.11 -11.24 -11.27
N ALA A 203 4.89 -11.37 -10.20
CA ALA A 203 6.20 -12.02 -10.24
C ALA A 203 6.58 -12.61 -8.88
N ASN A 204 7.48 -13.59 -8.90
CA ASN A 204 8.09 -14.08 -7.67
C ASN A 204 9.21 -13.14 -7.21
N ILE A 205 9.35 -12.97 -5.90
CA ILE A 205 10.48 -12.25 -5.31
C ILE A 205 11.50 -13.24 -4.77
N LYS A 206 12.74 -13.15 -5.25
CA LYS A 206 13.87 -13.95 -4.74
C LYS A 206 15.14 -13.11 -4.69
N ASN A 207 15.83 -13.14 -3.56
CA ASN A 207 17.06 -12.37 -3.36
C ASN A 207 16.88 -10.87 -3.68
N SER A 208 15.77 -10.28 -3.21
CA SER A 208 15.42 -8.86 -3.41
C SER A 208 15.38 -8.42 -4.87
N LYS A 209 14.76 -9.23 -5.72
CA LYS A 209 14.40 -8.86 -7.08
C LYS A 209 13.23 -9.72 -7.56
N PHE A 210 12.49 -9.18 -8.53
CA PHE A 210 11.57 -9.99 -9.31
C PHE A 210 12.33 -11.02 -10.15
N VAL A 211 11.80 -12.24 -10.20
CA VAL A 211 12.35 -13.35 -10.98
C VAL A 211 11.22 -14.16 -11.64
N GLY A 212 11.58 -14.86 -12.71
CA GLY A 212 10.65 -15.68 -13.49
C GLY A 212 10.08 -14.90 -14.67
N GLU A 213 8.95 -15.39 -15.18
CA GLU A 213 8.16 -14.73 -16.21
C GLU A 213 6.89 -14.13 -15.57
N LEU A 214 6.25 -13.20 -16.26
CA LEU A 214 4.92 -12.69 -15.87
C LEU A 214 3.96 -13.87 -15.74
N GLN A 215 3.22 -13.92 -14.62
CA GLN A 215 2.49 -15.12 -14.24
C GLN A 215 1.05 -15.15 -14.76
N LYS A 216 0.46 -13.97 -14.97
CA LYS A 216 -0.98 -13.76 -15.21
C LYS A 216 -1.24 -12.55 -16.10
N ASP A 217 -2.39 -12.61 -16.78
CA ASP A 217 -3.07 -11.45 -17.38
C ASP A 217 -4.09 -10.86 -16.40
N LYS A 218 -4.61 -9.65 -16.68
CA LYS A 218 -5.63 -8.95 -15.86
C LYS A 218 -5.15 -8.77 -14.42
N THR A 219 -4.05 -8.05 -14.29
CA THR A 219 -3.33 -7.85 -13.04
C THR A 219 -3.49 -6.45 -12.46
N ALA A 220 -4.19 -5.55 -13.17
CA ALA A 220 -4.46 -4.20 -12.72
C ALA A 220 -5.90 -3.78 -13.05
N THR A 221 -6.53 -3.00 -12.19
CA THR A 221 -7.83 -2.36 -12.44
C THR A 221 -8.05 -1.18 -11.51
N VAL A 222 -9.07 -0.35 -11.79
CA VAL A 222 -9.55 0.71 -10.89
C VAL A 222 -11.00 0.45 -10.56
N ILE A 223 -11.36 0.67 -9.30
CA ILE A 223 -12.74 0.73 -8.83
C ILE A 223 -12.95 2.01 -8.01
N TYR A 224 -14.20 2.36 -7.75
CA TYR A 224 -14.54 3.45 -6.85
C TYR A 224 -15.26 2.93 -5.62
N ALA A 225 -14.95 3.51 -4.46
CA ALA A 225 -15.74 3.33 -3.26
C ALA A 225 -17.12 3.99 -3.40
N ASP A 226 -18.08 3.61 -2.56
CA ASP A 226 -19.36 4.29 -2.45
C ASP A 226 -19.28 5.59 -1.62
N GLU A 227 -20.42 6.24 -1.39
CA GLU A 227 -20.52 7.49 -0.60
C GLU A 227 -20.06 7.34 0.86
N ASN A 228 -19.98 6.11 1.37
CA ASN A 228 -19.54 5.79 2.73
C ASN A 228 -18.12 5.18 2.75
N GLY A 229 -17.40 5.26 1.61
CA GLY A 229 -16.04 4.77 1.47
C GLY A 229 -15.92 3.26 1.35
N TYR A 230 -17.03 2.51 1.16
CA TYR A 230 -16.97 1.07 1.00
C TYR A 230 -16.69 0.65 -0.43
N PHE A 231 -15.92 -0.42 -0.60
CA PHE A 231 -15.71 -1.06 -1.89
C PHE A 231 -15.73 -2.58 -1.77
N SER A 232 -15.76 -3.26 -2.90
CA SER A 232 -15.69 -4.72 -2.97
C SER A 232 -14.90 -5.16 -4.19
N PHE A 233 -14.13 -6.23 -4.03
CA PHE A 233 -13.32 -6.82 -5.08
C PHE A 233 -13.28 -8.34 -4.94
N VAL A 234 -13.14 -9.05 -6.05
CA VAL A 234 -12.97 -10.50 -6.05
C VAL A 234 -11.62 -10.82 -6.69
N PRO A 235 -10.62 -11.29 -5.91
CA PRO A 235 -9.32 -11.65 -6.45
C PRO A 235 -9.47 -12.87 -7.37
N ILE A 236 -9.12 -12.68 -8.64
CA ILE A 236 -9.24 -13.71 -9.68
C ILE A 236 -8.02 -14.63 -9.76
N HIS A 237 -6.91 -14.23 -9.12
CA HIS A 237 -5.65 -14.96 -9.02
C HIS A 237 -5.29 -15.20 -7.56
N LYS A 238 -4.66 -16.35 -7.29
CA LYS A 238 -4.03 -16.63 -6.00
C LYS A 238 -2.75 -15.80 -5.89
N GLY A 239 -2.47 -15.25 -4.72
CA GLY A 239 -1.28 -14.47 -4.44
C GLY A 239 -1.62 -13.10 -3.86
N TYR A 240 -0.69 -12.17 -4.01
CA TYR A 240 -0.70 -10.89 -3.30
C TYR A 240 -1.39 -9.80 -4.13
N TRP A 241 -2.32 -9.08 -3.51
CA TRP A 241 -3.09 -8.01 -4.15
C TRP A 241 -2.96 -6.72 -3.32
N GLY A 242 -2.55 -5.64 -3.97
CA GLY A 242 -2.46 -4.30 -3.41
C GLY A 242 -3.68 -3.47 -3.79
N PHE A 243 -4.18 -2.68 -2.86
CA PHE A 243 -5.24 -1.71 -3.03
C PHE A 243 -4.71 -0.34 -2.64
N ALA A 244 -4.77 0.64 -3.55
CA ALA A 244 -4.33 2.01 -3.33
C ALA A 244 -5.52 2.96 -3.42
N ALA A 245 -5.98 3.47 -2.28
CA ALA A 245 -6.97 4.54 -2.27
C ALA A 245 -6.26 5.90 -2.40
N LEU A 246 -6.25 6.44 -3.62
CA LEU A 246 -5.49 7.63 -3.98
C LEU A 246 -6.05 8.88 -3.30
N GLY A 247 -5.17 9.75 -2.81
CA GLY A 247 -5.56 11.04 -2.23
C GLY A 247 -6.47 10.94 -1.00
N ALA A 248 -6.56 9.77 -0.36
CA ALA A 248 -7.43 9.52 0.79
C ALA A 248 -7.12 10.42 2.01
N GLY A 249 -5.93 11.01 2.05
CA GLY A 249 -5.55 12.03 3.04
C GLY A 249 -6.17 13.42 2.80
N GLY A 250 -6.85 13.64 1.67
CA GLY A 250 -7.45 14.92 1.27
C GLY A 250 -6.47 15.86 0.58
N GLU A 251 -6.85 17.14 0.44
CA GLU A 251 -6.02 18.16 -0.19
C GLU A 251 -4.84 18.54 0.71
N LEU A 252 -3.63 18.10 0.33
CA LEU A 252 -2.40 18.33 1.07
C LEU A 252 -1.32 18.95 0.19
N LYS A 253 -0.32 19.56 0.83
CA LYS A 253 0.86 20.09 0.17
C LYS A 253 2.14 19.70 0.87
N HIS A 254 3.19 19.44 0.08
CA HIS A 254 4.55 19.25 0.56
C HIS A 254 5.50 20.11 -0.27
N ASN A 255 6.33 20.94 0.39
CA ASN A 255 7.25 21.88 -0.26
C ASN A 255 6.59 22.76 -1.35
N GLY A 256 5.34 23.16 -1.12
CA GLY A 256 4.59 24.02 -2.04
C GLY A 256 3.92 23.31 -3.21
N LYS A 257 4.17 22.02 -3.42
CA LYS A 257 3.53 21.16 -4.42
C LYS A 257 2.42 20.33 -3.79
N GLU A 258 1.52 19.81 -4.62
CA GLU A 258 0.47 18.87 -4.19
C GLU A 258 1.09 17.60 -3.59
N LEU A 259 0.43 17.04 -2.58
CA LEU A 259 0.78 15.76 -1.98
C LEU A 259 -0.44 14.82 -2.08
N SER A 260 -0.32 13.80 -2.92
CA SER A 260 -1.24 12.65 -2.86
C SER A 260 -0.83 11.77 -1.68
N GLN A 261 -1.62 11.82 -0.60
CA GLN A 261 -1.44 10.93 0.54
C GLN A 261 -2.42 9.77 0.42
N ASP A 262 -1.89 8.60 0.11
CA ASP A 262 -2.69 7.43 -0.27
C ASP A 262 -2.72 6.41 0.86
N ALA A 263 -3.84 5.68 0.96
CA ALA A 263 -3.95 4.52 1.84
C ALA A 263 -3.72 3.23 1.04
N ILE A 264 -2.70 2.46 1.40
CA ILE A 264 -2.39 1.18 0.76
C ILE A 264 -2.69 0.02 1.71
N LEU A 265 -3.42 -0.97 1.22
CA LEU A 265 -3.59 -2.26 1.88
C LEU A 265 -3.13 -3.38 0.96
N TRP A 266 -2.37 -4.32 1.52
CA TRP A 266 -2.05 -5.57 0.87
C TRP A 266 -2.79 -6.74 1.51
N ILE A 267 -3.35 -7.59 0.67
CA ILE A 267 -4.04 -8.83 1.05
C ILE A 267 -3.39 -10.02 0.33
N GLU A 268 -3.62 -11.22 0.83
CA GLU A 268 -3.24 -12.45 0.16
C GLU A 268 -4.47 -13.32 -0.12
N ALA A 269 -4.68 -13.67 -1.39
CA ALA A 269 -5.69 -14.63 -1.82
C ALA A 269 -5.08 -16.03 -1.97
N LYS A 270 -5.52 -17.00 -1.16
CA LYS A 270 -5.04 -18.38 -1.13
C LYS A 270 -5.64 -19.29 -2.20
#